data_AF-A0A2W6AIF8-F1
#
_entry.id   AF-A0A2W6AIF8-F1
#
_cell.length_a   1.000
_cell.length_b   1.000
_cell.length_c   1.000
_cell.angle_alpha   90.00
_cell.angle_beta   90.00
_cell.angle_gamma   90.00
#
_symmetry.space_group_name_H-M   'P 1'
#
loop_
_entity.id
_entity.type
_entity.pdbx_description
1 polymer ?
#
loop_
_entity_poly.entity_id
_entity_poly.type
_entity_poly.pdbx_seq_one_letter_code
_entity_poly.pdbx_strand_id
1 'polypeptide(L)'
;MTVPAPQPILRHGRLPCLAILRDELFNREIFHSVIEARVLYFDWCDVYNNFRPHSSIGYLAPTMFATLLLGKLPARELEAR
;
A
#
# COMPACT_ATOMS: atom_id res chain seq x y z
N MET A 1 -13.57 -13.11 11.13
CA MET A 1 -12.42 -12.21 11.38
C MET A 1 -12.45 -11.14 10.28
N THR A 2 -12.84 -9.91 10.62
CA THR A 2 -12.95 -8.82 9.64
C THR A 2 -11.58 -8.19 9.46
N VAL A 3 -10.92 -8.43 8.33
CA VAL A 3 -9.67 -7.75 7.99
C VAL A 3 -10.02 -6.28 7.69
N PRO A 4 -9.47 -5.30 8.43
CA PRO A 4 -9.76 -3.90 8.16
C PRO A 4 -9.25 -3.53 6.77
N ALA A 5 -10.05 -2.81 6.00
CA ALA A 5 -9.64 -2.33 4.68
C ALA A 5 -8.41 -1.40 4.83
N PRO A 6 -7.37 -1.56 3.99
CA PRO A 6 -6.20 -0.72 4.07
C PRO A 6 -6.56 0.74 3.79
N GLN A 7 -6.15 1.63 4.68
CA GLN A 7 -6.43 3.06 4.58
C GLN A 7 -5.46 3.69 3.58
N PRO A 8 -5.94 4.36 2.51
CA PRO A 8 -5.04 4.95 1.54
C PRO A 8 -4.45 6.28 2.02
N ILE A 9 -3.17 6.51 1.76
CA ILE A 9 -2.50 7.80 2.02
C ILE A 9 -2.84 8.77 0.87
N LEU A 10 -3.67 9.78 1.15
CA LEU A 10 -4.04 10.82 0.20
C LEU A 10 -2.91 11.87 0.08
N ARG A 11 -2.44 12.16 -1.13
CA ARG A 11 -1.54 13.29 -1.41
C ARG A 11 -2.15 14.20 -2.46
N HIS A 12 -2.42 15.46 -2.12
CA HIS A 12 -2.95 16.50 -3.04
C HIS A 12 -4.31 16.18 -3.70
N GLY A 13 -5.18 15.43 -3.01
CA GLY A 13 -6.51 15.10 -3.54
C GLY A 13 -6.53 14.08 -4.69
N ARG A 14 -5.36 13.53 -5.07
CA ARG A 14 -5.23 12.37 -5.96
C ARG A 14 -4.65 11.22 -5.15
N LEU A 15 -5.21 10.03 -5.29
CA LEU A 15 -4.64 8.80 -4.76
C LEU A 15 -3.40 8.45 -5.62
N PRO A 16 -2.15 8.69 -5.17
CA PRO A 16 -0.97 8.33 -5.96
C PRO A 16 -0.94 6.83 -6.26
N CYS A 17 -1.50 6.04 -5.33
CA CYS A 17 -1.70 4.60 -5.47
C CYS A 17 -2.63 4.23 -6.62
N LEU A 18 -3.63 5.05 -7.01
CA LEU A 18 -4.55 4.67 -8.10
C LEU A 18 -3.87 4.74 -9.48
N ALA A 19 -2.98 5.73 -9.68
CA ALA A 19 -2.21 5.82 -10.92
C ALA A 19 -1.21 4.66 -11.02
N ILE A 20 -0.47 4.36 -9.94
CA ILE A 20 0.51 3.27 -9.90
C ILE A 20 -0.18 1.90 -10.01
N LEU A 21 -1.28 1.68 -9.29
CA LEU A 21 -2.09 0.45 -9.39
C LEU A 21 -2.57 0.20 -10.81
N ARG A 22 -3.04 1.24 -11.50
CA ARG A 22 -3.50 1.12 -12.88
C ARG A 22 -2.35 0.65 -13.79
N ASP A 23 -1.16 1.22 -13.66
CA ASP A 23 -0.02 0.90 -14.54
C ASP A 23 0.70 -0.40 -14.17
N GLU A 24 0.68 -0.80 -12.89
CA GLU A 24 1.38 -1.99 -12.40
C GLU A 24 0.51 -3.24 -12.36
N LEU A 25 -0.81 -3.11 -12.16
CA LEU A 25 -1.72 -4.24 -12.08
C LEU A 25 -2.70 -4.25 -13.27
N PHE A 26 -3.60 -3.28 -13.34
CA PHE A 26 -4.74 -3.35 -14.27
C PHE A 26 -4.36 -3.22 -15.75
N ASN A 27 -3.29 -2.50 -16.09
CA ASN A 27 -2.81 -2.40 -17.47
C ASN A 27 -1.88 -3.57 -17.86
N ARG A 28 -1.45 -4.41 -16.92
CA ARG A 28 -0.52 -5.52 -17.18
C ARG A 28 -1.19 -6.88 -17.23
N GLU A 29 -2.38 -7.00 -16.65
CA GLU A 29 -3.09 -8.27 -16.51
C GLU A 29 -4.42 -8.25 -17.26
N ILE A 30 -4.77 -9.40 -17.83
CA ILE A 30 -6.10 -9.66 -18.37
C ILE A 30 -6.84 -10.50 -17.33
N PHE A 31 -7.92 -9.98 -16.77
CA PHE A 31 -8.72 -10.70 -15.78
C PHE A 31 -9.81 -11.52 -16.47
N HIS A 32 -9.94 -12.78 -16.06
CA HIS A 32 -10.98 -13.68 -16.52
C HIS A 32 -12.25 -13.58 -15.65
N SER A 33 -12.15 -13.00 -14.45
CA SER A 33 -13.29 -12.74 -13.58
C SER A 33 -13.10 -11.53 -12.67
N VAL A 34 -14.21 -10.99 -12.17
CA VAL A 34 -14.18 -9.92 -11.16
C VAL A 34 -13.61 -10.43 -9.83
N ILE A 35 -13.77 -11.72 -9.51
CA ILE A 35 -13.21 -12.29 -8.27
C ILE A 35 -11.68 -12.31 -8.34
N GLU A 36 -11.12 -12.75 -9.45
CA GLU A 36 -9.68 -12.74 -9.70
C GLU A 36 -9.11 -11.33 -9.58
N ALA A 37 -9.73 -10.34 -10.25
CA ALA A 37 -9.31 -8.95 -10.16
C ALA A 37 -9.32 -8.41 -8.71
N ARG A 38 -10.27 -8.86 -7.88
CA ARG A 38 -10.33 -8.48 -6.46
C ARG A 38 -9.23 -9.12 -5.63
N VAL A 39 -8.93 -10.40 -5.86
CA VAL A 39 -7.84 -11.10 -5.16
C VAL A 39 -6.51 -10.41 -5.46
N LEU A 40 -6.21 -10.20 -6.75
CA LEU A 40 -4.95 -9.58 -7.18
C LEU A 40 -4.84 -8.12 -6.72
N TYR A 41 -5.96 -7.39 -6.69
CA TYR A 41 -6.00 -6.05 -6.09
C TYR A 41 -5.64 -6.06 -4.60
N PHE A 42 -6.17 -6.99 -3.81
CA PHE A 42 -5.86 -7.07 -2.38
C PHE A 42 -4.41 -7.44 -2.13
N ASP A 43 -3.87 -8.40 -2.89
CA ASP A 43 -2.46 -8.79 -2.81
C ASP A 43 -1.55 -7.62 -3.17
N TRP A 44 -1.87 -6.88 -4.26
CA TRP A 44 -1.13 -5.68 -4.63
C TRP A 44 -1.19 -4.61 -3.53
N CYS A 45 -2.36 -4.39 -2.93
CA CYS A 45 -2.51 -3.44 -1.83
C CYS A 45 -1.70 -3.82 -0.60
N ASP A 46 -1.62 -5.11 -0.27
CA ASP A 46 -0.79 -5.58 0.84
C ASP A 46 0.69 -5.28 0.58
N VAL A 47 1.19 -5.63 -0.60
CA VAL A 47 2.57 -5.36 -1.02
C VAL A 47 2.88 -3.87 -1.00
N TYR A 48 2.00 -3.05 -1.60
CA TYR A 48 2.17 -1.61 -1.67
C TYR A 48 2.20 -0.97 -0.28
N ASN A 49 1.29 -1.35 0.61
CA ASN A 49 1.17 -0.69 1.91
C ASN A 49 2.19 -1.16 2.95
N ASN A 50 2.57 -2.44 2.93
CA ASN A 50 3.40 -3.02 3.97
C ASN A 50 4.89 -3.09 3.59
N PHE A 51 5.22 -3.15 2.31
CA PHE A 51 6.59 -3.47 1.88
C PHE A 51 7.21 -2.44 0.95
N ARG A 52 6.42 -1.69 0.16
CA ARG A 52 6.99 -0.79 -0.84
C ARG A 52 7.52 0.50 -0.18
N PRO A 53 8.83 0.80 -0.31
CA PRO A 53 9.38 2.06 0.17
C PRO A 53 8.97 3.22 -0.74
N HIS A 54 8.57 4.34 -0.15
CA HIS A 54 8.21 5.54 -0.89
C HIS A 54 9.11 6.72 -0.55
N SER A 55 9.74 7.29 -1.57
CA SER A 55 10.66 8.43 -1.43
C SER A 55 10.02 9.66 -0.79
N SER A 56 8.70 9.87 -0.96
CA SER A 56 7.98 11.00 -0.35
C SER A 56 7.78 10.88 1.16
N ILE A 57 7.96 9.69 1.73
CA ILE A 57 7.82 9.41 3.17
C ILE A 57 9.12 8.81 3.75
N GLY A 58 10.27 9.26 3.23
CA GLY A 58 11.58 8.87 3.74
C GLY A 58 11.96 7.43 3.42
N TYR A 59 11.51 6.90 2.29
CA TYR A 59 11.70 5.48 1.90
C TYR A 59 11.07 4.47 2.86
N LEU A 60 10.07 4.90 3.65
CA LEU A 60 9.28 4.01 4.46
C LEU A 60 8.10 3.44 3.67
N ALA A 61 7.63 2.27 4.09
CA ALA A 61 6.35 1.75 3.64
C ALA A 61 5.19 2.56 4.25
N PRO A 62 4.05 2.68 3.54
CA PRO A 62 2.87 3.39 4.00
C PRO A 62 2.44 3.02 5.44
N THR A 63 2.36 1.74 5.74
CA THR A 63 1.99 1.23 7.08
C THR A 63 3.00 1.66 8.14
N MET A 64 4.30 1.63 7.83
CA MET A 64 5.34 2.04 8.78
C MET A 64 5.24 3.52 9.08
N PHE A 65 5.08 4.35 8.04
CA PHE A 65 4.87 5.79 8.20
C PHE A 65 3.62 6.10 9.02
N ALA A 66 2.49 5.42 8.76
CA ALA A 66 1.27 5.57 9.55
C ALA A 66 1.47 5.15 11.02
N THR A 67 2.25 4.09 11.26
CA THR A 67 2.54 3.60 12.61
C THR A 67 3.41 4.59 13.39
N LEU A 68 4.36 5.26 12.73
CA LEU A 68 5.15 6.34 13.32
C LEU A 68 4.30 7.57 13.64
N LEU A 69 3.41 7.97 12.74
CA LEU A 69 2.48 9.08 12.99
C LEU A 69 1.56 8.81 14.18
N LEU A 70 1.17 7.55 14.39
CA LEU A 70 0.34 7.14 15.53
C LEU A 70 1.15 6.88 16.81
N GLY A 71 2.49 7.05 16.79
CA GLY A 71 3.37 6.81 17.94
C GLY A 71 3.44 5.34 18.38
N LYS A 72 3.07 4.40 17.50
CA LYS A 72 2.92 2.98 17.84
C LYS A 72 4.18 2.14 17.60
N LEU A 73 5.19 2.67 16.92
CA LEU A 73 6.47 1.99 16.70
C LEU A 73 7.65 2.88 17.12
N PRO A 74 8.55 2.41 18.00
CA PRO A 74 9.77 3.15 18.31
C PRO A 74 10.75 3.08 17.12
N ALA A 75 11.43 4.20 16.84
CA ALA A 75 12.30 4.39 15.66
C ALA A 75 13.35 3.28 15.44
N ARG A 76 13.82 2.63 16.52
CA ARG A 76 14.80 1.54 16.46
C ARG A 76 14.33 0.28 15.73
N GLU A 77 13.02 0.03 15.65
CA GLU A 77 12.48 -1.16 14.97
C GLU A 77 12.29 -0.96 13.47
N LEU A 78 12.45 0.27 12.97
CA LEU A 78 12.40 0.58 11.53
C LEU A 78 13.61 0.06 10.77
N GLU A 79 14.78 -0.05 11.42
CA GLU A 79 16.06 -0.40 10.80
C GLU A 79 16.29 -1.93 10.71
N ALA A 80 15.44 -2.73 11.34
CA ALA A 80 15.67 -4.17 11.57
C ALA A 80 15.03 -5.11 10.53
N ARG A 81 14.62 -4.62 9.35
CA ARG A 81 13.96 -5.40 8.28
C ARG A 81 14.51 -5.04 6.91
#